data_AF-A0A6G3XUI8-F1
#
_entry.id   AF-A0A6G3XUI8-F1
#
_cell.length_a   1.000
_cell.length_b   1.000
_cell.length_c   1.000
_cell.angle_alpha   90.00
_cell.angle_beta   90.00
_cell.angle_gamma   90.00
#
_symmetry.space_group_name_H-M   'P 1'
#
loop_
_entity.id
_entity.type
_entity.pdbx_description
1 polymer ?
#
loop_
_entity_poly.entity_id
_entity_poly.type
_entity_poly.pdbx_seq_one_letter_code
_entity_poly.pdbx_strand_id
1 'polypeptide(L)'
;HPNYAERHDPDHRPLPNGGPTLKVNVNQRYATDSTGIAVFTAAAERAGAPWQPFVSNNAMPCGTSIGPLTAARLGVTTVDVGVPGLSMHSARELCGVRDPGYLAAILTTIMVGD
;
A
#
# COMPACT_ATOMS: atom_id res chain seq x y z
N HIS A 1 -13.10 2.79 -6.91
CA HIS A 1 -13.89 1.97 -7.84
C HIS A 1 -14.72 2.89 -8.73
N PRO A 2 -14.77 2.73 -10.06
CA PRO A 2 -15.47 3.66 -10.95
C PRO A 2 -16.97 3.80 -10.63
N ASN A 3 -17.65 2.69 -10.32
CA ASN A 3 -19.08 2.70 -9.95
C ASN A 3 -19.38 3.10 -8.49
N TYR A 4 -18.35 3.28 -7.66
CA TYR A 4 -18.48 3.56 -6.22
C TYR A 4 -17.36 4.51 -5.78
N ALA A 5 -17.33 5.70 -6.39
CA ALA A 5 -16.27 6.68 -6.19
C ALA A 5 -16.28 7.26 -4.76
N GLU A 6 -17.47 7.36 -4.16
CA GLU A 6 -17.72 7.84 -2.80
C GLU A 6 -17.09 6.97 -1.72
N ARG A 7 -16.71 5.73 -2.06
CA ARG A 7 -16.07 4.79 -1.13
C ARG A 7 -14.58 5.04 -0.93
N HIS A 8 -13.95 5.86 -1.75
CA HIS A 8 -12.56 6.24 -1.52
C HIS A 8 -12.50 7.58 -0.79
N ASP A 9 -11.38 7.85 -0.16
CA ASP A 9 -11.08 9.21 0.26
C ASP A 9 -11.01 10.11 -1.01
N PRO A 10 -11.53 11.36 -0.97
CA PRO A 10 -11.54 12.22 -2.15
C PRO A 10 -10.16 12.47 -2.76
N ASP A 11 -9.12 12.55 -1.91
CA ASP A 11 -7.76 12.87 -2.32
C ASP A 11 -6.90 11.62 -2.57
N HIS A 12 -7.36 10.44 -2.13
CA HIS A 12 -6.61 9.18 -2.24
C HIS A 12 -7.40 8.12 -3.03
N ARG A 13 -7.19 8.11 -4.36
CA ARG A 13 -7.87 7.21 -5.30
C ARG A 13 -6.87 6.45 -6.17
N PRO A 14 -6.30 5.34 -5.67
CA PRO A 14 -5.34 4.56 -6.43
C PRO A 14 -5.90 4.11 -7.79
N LEU A 15 -5.09 4.26 -8.83
CA LEU A 15 -5.39 3.87 -10.20
C LEU A 15 -4.63 2.60 -10.58
N PRO A 16 -5.22 1.74 -11.44
CA PRO A 16 -4.53 0.56 -11.94
C PRO A 16 -3.31 0.96 -12.78
N ASN A 17 -2.22 0.21 -12.64
CA ASN A 17 -0.92 0.47 -13.26
C ASN A 17 -0.24 1.77 -12.81
N GLY A 18 -0.72 2.40 -11.74
CA GLY A 18 -0.09 3.57 -11.12
C GLY A 18 0.97 3.20 -10.08
N GLY A 19 1.24 1.91 -9.86
CA GLY A 19 2.16 1.42 -8.85
C GLY A 19 1.47 0.94 -7.58
N PRO A 20 2.19 0.20 -6.72
CA PRO A 20 1.67 -0.25 -5.43
C PRO A 20 1.27 0.92 -4.54
N THR A 21 0.29 0.66 -3.68
CA THR A 21 -0.15 1.60 -2.66
C THR A 21 0.72 1.49 -1.42
N LEU A 22 1.17 2.63 -0.89
CA LEU A 22 1.73 2.78 0.46
C LEU A 22 0.60 3.16 1.41
N LYS A 23 0.26 2.28 2.34
CA LYS A 23 -0.98 2.37 3.11
C LYS A 23 -0.72 2.98 4.48
N VAL A 24 -1.44 4.04 4.82
CA VAL A 24 -1.37 4.72 6.11
C VAL A 24 -2.75 4.79 6.74
N ASN A 25 -2.83 4.61 8.05
CA ASN A 25 -4.07 4.78 8.79
C ASN A 25 -3.78 5.27 10.21
N VAL A 26 -4.45 6.34 10.64
CA VAL A 26 -4.23 6.96 11.95
C VAL A 26 -4.48 6.02 13.14
N ASN A 27 -5.40 5.06 12.98
CA ASN A 27 -5.76 4.10 14.01
C ASN A 27 -4.87 2.85 13.99
N GLN A 28 -3.71 2.90 13.32
CA GLN A 28 -2.79 1.76 13.18
C GLN A 28 -3.49 0.50 12.64
N ARG A 29 -4.41 0.68 11.69
CA ARG A 29 -4.94 -0.43 10.85
C ARG A 29 -3.87 -0.97 9.90
N TYR A 30 -2.87 -0.14 9.64
CA TYR A 30 -1.62 -0.39 8.96
C TYR A 30 -0.50 0.11 9.88
N ALA A 31 0.64 -0.58 9.92
CA ALA A 31 1.79 -0.26 10.78
C ALA A 31 2.68 0.85 10.21
N THR A 32 2.46 1.24 8.96
CA THR A 32 3.25 2.27 8.27
C THR A 32 3.25 3.59 9.03
N ASP A 33 4.45 4.05 9.39
CA ASP A 33 4.73 5.37 9.98
C ASP A 33 5.66 6.20 9.08
N SER A 34 6.10 7.38 9.56
CA SER A 34 6.99 8.27 8.80
C SER A 34 8.32 7.62 8.42
N THR A 35 8.89 6.79 9.29
CA THR A 35 10.14 6.06 9.02
C THR A 35 9.92 5.05 7.90
N GLY A 36 8.84 4.27 7.97
CA GLY A 36 8.45 3.31 6.95
C GLY A 36 8.18 3.97 5.59
N ILE A 37 7.53 5.14 5.59
CA ILE A 37 7.31 5.94 4.39
C ILE A 37 8.64 6.33 3.76
N ALA A 38 9.58 6.88 4.53
CA ALA A 38 10.87 7.31 4.01
C ALA A 38 11.65 6.15 3.37
N VAL A 39 11.68 4.98 4.03
CA VAL A 39 12.36 3.78 3.50
C VAL A 39 11.74 3.32 2.19
N PHE A 40 10.41 3.19 2.13
CA PHE A 40 9.72 2.71 0.94
C PHE A 40 9.83 3.67 -0.24
N THR A 41 9.64 4.97 0.00
CA THR A 41 9.70 5.99 -1.05
C THR A 41 11.10 6.13 -1.65
N ALA A 42 12.15 6.12 -0.82
CA ALA A 42 13.53 6.12 -1.31
C ALA A 42 13.84 4.86 -2.15
N ALA A 43 13.34 3.69 -1.75
CA ALA A 43 13.50 2.48 -2.55
C ALA A 43 12.74 2.54 -3.88
N ALA A 44 11.54 3.13 -3.90
CA ALA A 44 10.77 3.31 -5.12
C ALA A 44 11.43 4.27 -6.11
N GLU A 45 12.01 5.36 -5.62
CA GLU A 45 12.83 6.28 -6.41
C GLU A 45 14.03 5.57 -7.04
N ARG A 46 14.79 4.81 -6.24
CA ARG A 46 15.93 4.02 -6.74
C ARG A 46 15.52 2.96 -7.77
N ALA A 47 14.37 2.31 -7.56
CA ALA A 47 13.84 1.33 -8.50
C ALA A 47 13.29 1.95 -9.79
N GLY A 48 13.13 3.27 -9.85
CA GLY A 48 12.44 3.95 -10.95
C GLY A 48 10.97 3.50 -11.11
N ALA A 49 10.35 3.06 -10.01
CA ALA A 49 9.01 2.47 -10.01
C ALA A 49 8.00 3.44 -9.38
N PRO A 50 6.83 3.66 -10.01
CA PRO A 50 5.80 4.52 -9.43
C PRO A 50 5.16 3.84 -8.21
N TRP A 51 4.57 4.65 -7.34
CA TRP A 51 3.78 4.20 -6.19
C TRP A 51 2.69 5.23 -5.90
N GLN A 52 1.70 4.86 -5.09
CA GLN A 52 0.55 5.71 -4.78
C GLN A 52 0.29 5.77 -3.27
N PRO A 53 -0.01 6.92 -2.67
CA PRO A 53 -0.45 6.98 -1.29
C PRO A 53 -1.87 6.40 -1.17
N PHE A 54 -2.14 5.69 -0.08
CA PHE A 54 -3.48 5.23 0.25
C PHE A 54 -3.81 5.49 1.72
N VAL A 55 -4.93 6.17 1.92
CA VAL A 55 -5.58 6.35 3.21
C VAL A 55 -7.04 5.96 3.05
N SER A 56 -7.61 5.31 4.07
CA SER A 56 -9.02 4.98 4.09
C SER A 56 -9.88 6.23 4.31
N ASN A 57 -11.05 6.29 3.68
CA ASN A 57 -12.04 7.33 3.98
C ASN A 57 -12.45 7.28 5.47
N ASN A 58 -12.29 8.39 6.19
CA ASN A 58 -12.59 8.48 7.63
C ASN A 58 -14.06 8.24 8.00
N ALA A 59 -14.99 8.41 7.06
CA ALA A 59 -16.42 8.11 7.26
C ALA A 59 -16.73 6.61 7.18
N MET A 60 -15.73 5.76 6.91
CA MET A 60 -15.91 4.32 6.77
C MET A 60 -14.88 3.53 7.58
N PRO A 61 -15.26 2.36 8.13
CA PRO A 61 -14.31 1.48 8.78
C PRO A 61 -13.32 0.91 7.76
N CYS A 62 -12.07 0.76 8.19
CA CYS A 62 -11.00 0.12 7.44
C CYS A 62 -10.67 -1.24 8.06
N GLY A 63 -10.42 -2.26 7.22
CA GLY A 63 -9.85 -3.52 7.68
C GLY A 63 -8.43 -3.34 8.23
N THR A 64 -7.99 -4.27 9.06
CA THR A 64 -6.62 -4.33 9.60
C THR A 64 -5.81 -5.39 8.85
N SER A 65 -4.51 -5.16 8.65
CA SER A 65 -3.58 -6.16 8.14
C SER A 65 -2.85 -6.92 9.27
N ILE A 66 -1.92 -7.80 8.91
CA ILE A 66 -1.01 -8.40 9.90
C ILE A 66 0.07 -7.42 10.41
N GLY A 67 0.27 -6.28 9.73
CA GLY A 67 1.37 -5.35 9.97
C GLY A 67 1.47 -4.89 11.44
N PRO A 68 0.39 -4.31 12.02
CA PRO A 68 0.41 -3.85 13.41
C PRO A 68 0.71 -4.97 14.41
N LEU A 69 0.22 -6.19 14.15
CA LEU A 69 0.49 -7.36 14.99
C LEU A 69 1.97 -7.77 14.90
N THR A 70 2.54 -7.79 13.70
CA THR A 70 3.95 -8.11 13.46
C THR A 70 4.86 -7.09 14.14
N ALA A 71 4.58 -5.80 13.96
CA ALA A 71 5.34 -4.71 14.59
C ALA A 71 5.33 -4.83 16.13
N ALA A 72 4.15 -5.03 16.73
CA ALA A 72 4.01 -5.16 18.17
C ALA A 72 4.69 -6.41 18.74
N ARG A 73 4.70 -7.53 18.00
CA ARG A 73 5.28 -8.80 18.46
C ARG A 73 6.80 -8.86 18.31
N LEU A 74 7.34 -8.28 17.25
CA LEU A 74 8.76 -8.42 16.90
C LEU A 74 9.56 -7.15 17.17
N GLY A 75 8.92 -6.00 17.38
CA GLY A 75 9.60 -4.72 17.57
C GLY A 75 10.33 -4.23 16.32
N VAL A 76 9.92 -4.69 15.13
CA VAL A 76 10.54 -4.35 13.85
C VAL A 76 9.70 -3.32 13.10
N THR A 77 10.37 -2.36 12.47
CA THR A 77 9.73 -1.43 11.54
C THR A 77 8.99 -2.21 10.48
N THR A 78 7.69 -1.96 10.35
CA THR A 78 6.79 -2.69 9.46
C THR A 78 6.08 -1.70 8.55
N VAL A 79 6.11 -1.97 7.25
CA VAL A 79 5.49 -1.11 6.23
C VAL A 79 4.40 -1.90 5.51
N ASP A 80 3.18 -1.37 5.50
CA ASP A 80 2.05 -1.95 4.78
C ASP A 80 1.95 -1.38 3.37
N VAL A 81 2.20 -2.24 2.40
CA VAL A 81 2.10 -1.94 0.97
C VAL A 81 1.23 -2.97 0.27
N GLY A 82 0.77 -2.68 -0.95
CA GLY A 82 0.08 -3.69 -1.74
C GLY A 82 -0.31 -3.21 -3.13
N VAL A 83 -0.62 -4.16 -4.00
CA VAL A 83 -1.15 -3.85 -5.34
C VAL A 83 -2.61 -3.39 -5.21
N PRO A 84 -2.98 -2.22 -5.77
CA PRO A 84 -4.38 -1.81 -5.80
C PRO A 84 -5.20 -2.77 -6.66
N GLY A 85 -6.38 -3.16 -6.15
CA GLY A 85 -7.26 -4.08 -6.82
C GLY A 85 -8.74 -3.78 -6.57
N LEU A 86 -9.60 -4.37 -7.39
CA LEU A 86 -11.04 -4.36 -7.24
C LEU A 86 -11.54 -5.75 -6.85
N SER A 87 -12.72 -5.76 -6.25
CA SER A 87 -13.43 -6.98 -5.83
C SER A 87 -12.66 -7.81 -4.80
N MET A 88 -11.87 -7.17 -3.92
CA MET A 88 -11.15 -7.85 -2.84
C MET A 88 -12.08 -8.78 -2.03
N HIS A 89 -11.67 -10.02 -1.80
CA HIS A 89 -12.44 -11.14 -1.23
C HIS A 89 -13.48 -11.80 -2.15
N SER A 90 -13.56 -11.44 -3.43
CA SER A 90 -14.33 -12.18 -4.44
C SER A 90 -13.62 -13.47 -4.85
N ALA A 91 -14.36 -14.44 -5.41
CA ALA A 91 -13.78 -15.60 -6.09
C ALA A 91 -12.89 -15.21 -7.30
N ARG A 92 -13.09 -13.99 -7.82
CA ARG A 92 -12.25 -13.41 -8.88
C ARG A 92 -12.03 -11.92 -8.62
N GLU A 93 -10.78 -11.58 -8.35
CA GLU A 93 -10.29 -10.22 -8.14
C GLU A 93 -9.69 -9.64 -9.44
N LEU A 94 -9.41 -8.33 -9.44
CA LEU A 94 -8.83 -7.62 -10.59
C LEU A 94 -7.76 -6.63 -10.12
N CYS A 95 -6.61 -6.56 -10.80
CA CYS A 95 -5.58 -5.55 -10.58
C CYS A 95 -4.96 -5.07 -11.91
N GLY A 96 -4.13 -4.02 -11.86
CA GLY A 96 -3.36 -3.58 -13.00
C GLY A 96 -2.21 -4.53 -13.32
N VAL A 97 -2.01 -4.85 -14.60
CA VAL A 97 -0.99 -5.83 -15.05
C VAL A 97 0.44 -5.43 -14.71
N ARG A 98 0.72 -4.11 -14.61
CA ARG A 98 2.07 -3.59 -14.30
C ARG A 98 2.35 -3.51 -12.80
N ASP A 99 1.32 -3.43 -11.97
CA ASP A 99 1.48 -3.16 -10.53
C ASP A 99 2.26 -4.22 -9.76
N PRO A 100 2.08 -5.55 -10.01
CA PRO A 100 2.92 -6.57 -9.39
C PRO A 100 4.40 -6.42 -9.73
N GLY A 101 4.73 -6.04 -10.98
CA GLY A 101 6.10 -5.81 -11.42
C GLY A 101 6.74 -4.60 -10.74
N TYR A 102 5.99 -3.51 -10.59
CA TYR A 102 6.44 -2.33 -9.84
C TYR A 102 6.68 -2.67 -8.36
N LEU A 103 5.77 -3.40 -7.71
CA LEU A 103 5.98 -3.82 -6.32
C LEU A 103 7.22 -4.72 -6.17
N ALA A 104 7.41 -5.69 -7.08
CA ALA A 104 8.58 -6.55 -7.06
C ALA A 104 9.88 -5.76 -7.17
N ALA A 105 9.96 -4.80 -8.10
CA ALA A 105 11.15 -3.96 -8.28
C ALA A 105 11.48 -3.18 -7.00
N ILE A 106 10.48 -2.55 -6.36
CA ILE A 106 10.68 -1.77 -5.13
C ILE A 106 11.18 -2.67 -3.98
N LEU A 107 10.55 -3.84 -3.80
CA LEU A 107 10.95 -4.79 -2.76
C LEU A 107 12.35 -5.34 -3.00
N THR A 108 12.74 -5.63 -4.24
CA THR A 108 14.11 -6.03 -4.57
C THR A 108 15.10 -4.95 -4.15
N THR A 109 14.84 -3.68 -4.43
CA THR A 109 15.70 -2.56 -4.01
C THR A 109 15.82 -2.42 -2.49
N ILE A 110 14.78 -2.78 -1.73
CA ILE A 110 14.86 -2.83 -0.25
C ILE A 110 15.76 -3.98 0.21
N MET A 111 15.65 -5.15 -0.43
CA MET A 111 16.36 -6.36 -0.01
C MET A 111 17.83 -6.39 -0.40
N VAL A 112 18.20 -5.80 -1.54
CA VAL A 112 19.59 -5.78 -2.01
C VAL A 112 20.44 -4.80 -1.20
N GLY A 113 19.81 -3.78 -0.59
CA GLY A 113 20.47 -2.90 0.39
C GLY A 113 21.67 -2.15 -0.20
N ASP A 114 21.39 -1.17 -1.04
CA ASP A 114 22.39 -0.16 -1.47
C ASP A 114 22.28 1.10 -0.62
#